data_AF-A0A2S4UJX4-F1
#
_entry.id   AF-A0A2S4UJX4-F1
#
_cell.length_a   1.000
_cell.length_b   1.000
_cell.length_c   1.000
_cell.angle_alpha   90.00
_cell.angle_beta   90.00
_cell.angle_gamma   90.00
#
_symmetry.space_group_name_H-M   'P 1'
#
loop_
_entity.id
_entity.type
_entity.pdbx_description
1 polymer ?
#
loop_
_entity_poly.entity_id
_entity_poly.type
_entity_poly.pdbx_seq_one_letter_code
_entity_poly.pdbx_strand_id
1 'polypeptide(L)'
;PLLFSRLWFNVQRREKNDTHAKIDLVCSIIKGVGVALSRLKQSSTLLFDLAQLGMLVTLEISSKDRSYLWFLNWMSKQSQKNSSTNQLTAETSYHQLSDGTHEVNFALIRGPGNHYLKFCRAFLLVDLLKETKSCSMKTEEGKIVIYTSSGGTEWRPFGQPRTKRPLNSVVLDQGIKENLVAVIKDVILLEDVDAAFVGRDLVSVFYGLTSTTSQKEIFMTINHLEKLDWP
;
A
#
# COMPACT_ATOMS: atom_id res chain seq x y z
N PRO A 1 82.86 -39.21 38.90
CA PRO A 1 81.51 -39.86 38.88
C PRO A 1 80.34 -38.90 39.16
N LEU A 2 80.38 -38.10 40.23
CA LEU A 2 79.23 -37.29 40.66
C LEU A 2 78.94 -36.05 39.79
N LEU A 3 79.98 -35.42 39.23
CA LEU A 3 79.81 -34.27 38.33
C LEU A 3 79.17 -34.67 36.99
N PHE A 4 79.53 -35.83 36.45
CA PHE A 4 78.98 -36.34 35.19
C PHE A 4 77.50 -36.70 35.35
N SER A 5 77.13 -37.31 36.48
CA SER A 5 75.73 -37.61 36.80
C SER A 5 74.90 -36.33 36.98
N ARG A 6 75.44 -35.29 37.63
CA ARG A 6 74.77 -33.98 37.74
C ARG A 6 74.64 -33.26 36.40
N LEU A 7 75.66 -33.30 35.55
CA LEU A 7 75.62 -32.66 34.23
C LEU A 7 74.61 -33.37 33.32
N TRP A 8 74.65 -34.70 33.29
CA TRP A 8 73.72 -35.53 32.54
C TRP A 8 72.27 -35.31 32.99
N PHE A 9 72.03 -35.26 34.32
CA PHE A 9 70.71 -34.98 34.87
C PHE A 9 70.22 -33.56 34.52
N ASN A 10 71.11 -32.57 34.52
CA ASN A 10 70.77 -31.21 34.11
C ASN A 10 70.52 -31.08 32.60
N VAL A 11 71.22 -31.85 31.76
CA VAL A 11 70.99 -31.89 30.30
C VAL A 11 69.64 -32.53 29.98
N GLN A 12 69.34 -33.69 30.58
CA GLN A 12 68.03 -34.34 30.47
C GLN A 12 66.88 -33.46 30.96
N ARG A 13 67.08 -32.71 32.06
CA ARG A 13 66.10 -31.75 32.57
C ARG A 13 65.89 -30.57 31.61
N ARG A 14 66.94 -30.11 30.91
CA ARG A 14 66.87 -28.99 29.98
C ARG A 14 66.11 -29.36 28.69
N GLU A 15 66.37 -30.54 28.14
CA GLU A 15 65.69 -31.04 26.94
C GLU A 15 64.19 -31.29 27.17
N LYS A 16 63.83 -31.82 28.35
CA LYS A 16 62.43 -32.01 28.72
C LYS A 16 61.69 -30.69 28.90
N ASN A 17 62.33 -29.67 29.49
CA ASN A 17 61.74 -28.34 29.63
C ASN A 17 61.50 -27.65 28.27
N ASP A 18 62.37 -27.86 27.29
CA ASP A 18 62.20 -27.30 25.93
C ASP A 18 61.01 -27.92 25.18
N THR A 19 60.75 -29.22 25.36
CA THR A 19 59.59 -29.87 24.72
C THR A 19 58.27 -29.45 25.35
N HIS A 20 58.21 -29.32 26.67
CA HIS A 20 57.04 -28.77 27.37
C HIS A 20 56.79 -27.30 26.97
N ALA A 21 57.84 -26.47 26.90
CA ALA A 21 57.72 -25.08 26.46
C ALA A 21 57.17 -24.95 25.03
N LYS A 22 57.59 -25.83 24.11
CA LYS A 22 57.05 -25.86 22.74
C LYS A 22 55.58 -26.27 22.70
N ILE A 23 55.16 -27.27 23.48
CA ILE A 23 53.77 -27.71 23.55
C ILE A 23 52.86 -26.63 24.16
N ASP A 24 53.33 -25.96 25.21
CA ASP A 24 52.59 -24.88 25.86
C ASP A 24 52.39 -23.68 24.93
N LEU A 25 53.43 -23.35 24.13
CA LEU A 25 53.36 -22.30 23.11
C LEU A 25 52.32 -22.64 22.02
N VAL A 26 52.32 -23.87 21.51
CA VAL A 26 51.32 -24.33 20.53
C VAL A 26 49.91 -24.32 21.11
N CYS A 27 49.72 -24.79 22.35
CA CYS A 27 48.43 -24.75 23.04
C CYS A 27 47.92 -23.32 23.22
N SER A 28 48.79 -22.37 23.56
CA SER A 28 48.42 -20.96 23.72
C SER A 28 47.98 -20.34 22.40
N ILE A 29 48.66 -20.67 21.29
CA ILE A 29 48.28 -20.23 19.94
C ILE A 29 46.91 -20.80 19.55
N ILE A 30 46.69 -22.12 19.74
CA ILE A 30 45.40 -22.77 19.41
C ILE A 30 44.26 -22.13 20.22
N LYS A 31 44.47 -21.92 21.53
CA LYS A 31 43.50 -21.25 22.40
C LYS A 31 43.25 -19.81 21.95
N GLY A 32 44.30 -19.07 21.60
CA GLY A 32 44.20 -17.69 21.11
C GLY A 32 43.41 -17.58 19.81
N VAL A 33 43.67 -18.46 18.84
CA VAL A 33 42.95 -18.52 17.56
C VAL A 33 41.48 -18.90 17.79
N GLY A 34 41.20 -19.88 18.67
CA GLY A 34 39.84 -20.28 19.01
C GLY A 34 39.01 -19.15 19.63
N VAL A 35 39.59 -18.40 20.57
CA VAL A 35 38.94 -17.23 21.17
C VAL A 35 38.73 -16.12 20.13
N ALA A 36 39.71 -15.87 19.27
CA ALA A 36 39.60 -14.88 18.21
C ALA A 36 38.48 -15.21 17.21
N LEU A 37 38.41 -16.47 16.73
CA LEU A 37 37.38 -16.91 15.80
C LEU A 37 35.98 -16.86 16.42
N SER A 38 35.87 -17.21 17.70
CA SER A 38 34.59 -17.17 18.43
C SER A 38 34.07 -15.74 18.56
N ARG A 39 34.96 -14.79 18.92
CA ARG A 39 34.61 -13.36 18.98
C ARG A 39 34.28 -12.80 17.60
N LEU A 40 35.01 -13.20 16.56
CA LEU A 40 34.73 -12.77 15.19
C LEU A 40 33.32 -13.20 14.77
N LYS A 41 32.97 -14.47 14.97
CA LYS A 41 31.63 -14.99 14.64
C LYS A 41 30.52 -14.28 15.41
N GLN A 42 30.73 -14.05 16.71
CA GLN A 42 29.75 -13.34 17.54
C GLN A 42 29.61 -11.87 17.10
N SER A 43 30.72 -11.23 16.75
CA SER A 43 30.70 -9.85 16.24
C SER A 43 30.01 -9.76 14.88
N SER A 44 30.23 -10.74 13.98
CA SER A 44 29.65 -10.70 12.64
C SER A 44 28.14 -10.87 12.66
N THR A 45 27.60 -11.72 13.53
CA THR A 45 26.15 -11.86 13.69
C THR A 45 25.55 -10.57 14.26
N LEU A 46 26.15 -9.98 15.28
CA LEU A 46 25.68 -8.71 15.86
C LEU A 46 25.72 -7.56 14.85
N LEU A 47 26.80 -7.46 14.06
CA LEU A 47 26.92 -6.44 13.01
C LEU A 47 25.88 -6.64 11.91
N PHE A 48 25.61 -7.88 11.53
CA PHE A 48 24.58 -8.20 10.53
C PHE A 48 23.18 -7.83 11.04
N ASP A 49 22.87 -8.14 12.30
CA ASP A 49 21.61 -7.76 12.94
C ASP A 49 21.46 -6.23 12.99
N LEU A 50 22.51 -5.51 13.40
CA LEU A 50 22.53 -4.03 13.39
C LEU A 50 22.35 -3.45 11.98
N ALA A 51 22.93 -4.09 10.95
CA ALA A 51 22.74 -3.67 9.57
C ALA A 51 21.31 -3.90 9.08
N GLN A 52 20.68 -5.01 9.46
CA GLN A 52 19.28 -5.29 9.13
C GLN A 52 18.32 -4.28 9.76
N LEU A 53 18.61 -3.81 10.97
CA LEU A 53 17.78 -2.83 11.69
C LEU A 53 17.70 -1.46 11.00
N GLY A 54 18.65 -1.11 10.11
CA GLY A 54 18.70 0.22 9.47
C GLY A 54 18.59 0.22 7.94
N MET A 55 18.81 -0.91 7.26
CA MET A 55 18.76 -0.99 5.80
C MET A 55 17.42 -1.45 5.24
N LEU A 56 16.60 -2.14 6.04
CA LEU A 56 15.31 -2.65 5.62
C LEU A 56 14.20 -1.74 6.14
N VAL A 57 13.44 -1.14 5.23
CA VAL A 57 12.21 -0.42 5.59
C VAL A 57 11.06 -1.41 5.52
N THR A 58 10.39 -1.60 6.66
CA THR A 58 9.14 -2.36 6.72
C THR A 58 7.97 -1.42 6.51
N LEU A 59 7.10 -1.76 5.56
CA LEU A 59 5.85 -1.04 5.33
C LEU A 59 4.70 -1.99 5.63
N GLU A 60 3.97 -1.71 6.71
CA GLU A 60 2.73 -2.42 7.04
C GLU A 60 1.55 -1.70 6.40
N ILE A 61 0.72 -2.43 5.65
CA ILE A 61 -0.50 -1.93 5.05
C ILE A 61 -1.67 -2.66 5.71
N SER A 62 -2.51 -1.95 6.46
CA SER A 62 -3.65 -2.55 7.13
C SER A 62 -4.73 -2.97 6.13
N SER A 63 -5.40 -4.10 6.37
CA SER A 63 -6.55 -4.53 5.57
C SER A 63 -7.73 -3.54 5.60
N LYS A 64 -7.78 -2.67 6.62
CA LYS A 64 -8.78 -1.60 6.75
C LYS A 64 -8.54 -0.43 5.78
N ASP A 65 -7.31 -0.25 5.33
CA ASP A 65 -6.96 0.88 4.46
C ASP A 65 -7.47 0.68 3.03
N ARG A 66 -7.86 1.77 2.37
CA ARG A 66 -8.31 1.70 0.97
C ARG A 66 -7.21 1.23 0.01
N SER A 67 -5.95 1.54 0.33
CA SER A 67 -4.75 1.18 -0.45
C SER A 67 -4.50 -0.32 -0.52
N TYR A 68 -4.95 -1.10 0.47
CA TYR A 68 -4.78 -2.56 0.50
C TYR A 68 -5.33 -3.24 -0.75
N LEU A 69 -6.54 -2.87 -1.18
CA LEU A 69 -7.14 -3.47 -2.39
C LEU A 69 -6.41 -3.08 -3.67
N TRP A 70 -5.92 -1.84 -3.74
CA TRP A 70 -5.13 -1.37 -4.88
C TRP A 70 -3.82 -2.15 -5.00
N PHE A 71 -3.16 -2.39 -3.87
CA PHE A 71 -1.95 -3.19 -3.79
C PHE A 71 -2.19 -4.65 -4.21
N LEU A 72 -3.26 -5.30 -3.74
CA LEU A 72 -3.62 -6.67 -4.15
C LEU A 72 -3.88 -6.77 -5.66
N ASN A 73 -4.61 -5.81 -6.25
CA ASN A 73 -4.88 -5.77 -7.69
C ASN A 73 -3.61 -5.50 -8.52
N TRP A 74 -2.70 -4.67 -8.01
CA TRP A 74 -1.42 -4.46 -8.67
C TRP A 74 -0.55 -5.72 -8.59
N MET A 75 -0.47 -6.37 -7.43
CA MET A 75 0.29 -7.60 -7.25
C MET A 75 -0.23 -8.75 -8.12
N SER A 76 -1.54 -8.89 -8.31
CA SER A 76 -2.11 -9.92 -9.19
C SER A 76 -1.65 -9.72 -10.65
N LYS A 77 -1.65 -8.48 -11.14
CA LYS A 77 -1.14 -8.13 -12.48
C LYS A 77 0.38 -8.32 -12.59
N GLN A 78 1.13 -7.98 -11.55
CA GLN A 78 2.59 -8.14 -11.52
C GLN A 78 3.00 -9.62 -11.48
N SER A 79 2.21 -10.45 -10.78
CA SER A 79 2.36 -11.91 -10.76
C SER A 79 2.14 -12.53 -12.14
N GLN A 80 1.20 -12.03 -12.93
CA GLN A 80 0.96 -12.55 -14.27
C GLN A 80 2.12 -12.26 -15.23
N LYS A 81 2.79 -11.11 -15.06
CA LYS A 81 3.96 -10.72 -15.89
C LYS A 81 5.23 -11.51 -15.56
N ASN A 82 5.38 -11.94 -14.31
CA ASN A 82 6.53 -12.72 -13.85
C ASN A 82 6.06 -14.15 -13.52
N SER A 83 6.13 -15.08 -14.49
CA SER A 83 5.62 -16.47 -14.36
C SER A 83 6.27 -17.35 -13.27
N SER A 84 7.27 -16.87 -12.54
CA SER A 84 8.13 -17.70 -11.67
C SER A 84 7.55 -17.97 -10.27
N THR A 85 6.26 -18.33 -10.15
CA THR A 85 5.56 -18.17 -8.86
C THR A 85 4.76 -19.39 -8.45
N ASN A 86 5.05 -19.91 -7.26
CA ASN A 86 4.64 -21.27 -6.86
C ASN A 86 3.36 -21.34 -6.01
N GLN A 87 2.76 -20.21 -5.59
CA GLN A 87 1.55 -20.20 -4.76
C GLN A 87 0.56 -19.11 -5.22
N LEU A 88 -0.61 -19.54 -5.70
CA LEU A 88 -1.70 -18.67 -6.15
C LEU A 88 -2.98 -19.06 -5.40
N THR A 89 -3.76 -18.06 -4.99
CA THR A 89 -5.10 -18.22 -4.45
C THR A 89 -6.06 -17.48 -5.37
N ALA A 90 -7.13 -18.17 -5.77
CA ALA A 90 -8.19 -17.55 -6.55
C ALA A 90 -9.11 -16.77 -5.61
N GLU A 91 -9.23 -15.47 -5.83
CA GLU A 91 -10.32 -14.67 -5.30
C GLU A 91 -11.46 -14.67 -6.33
N THR A 92 -12.63 -15.17 -5.92
CA THR A 92 -13.82 -15.20 -6.75
C THR A 92 -14.77 -14.09 -6.30
N SER A 93 -14.94 -13.08 -7.15
CA SER A 93 -15.98 -12.07 -6.94
C SER A 93 -17.24 -12.51 -7.68
N TYR A 94 -18.33 -12.65 -6.95
CA TYR A 94 -19.63 -13.08 -7.46
C TYR A 94 -20.58 -11.89 -7.45
N HIS A 95 -20.97 -11.44 -8.63
CA HIS A 95 -21.96 -10.38 -8.80
C HIS A 95 -23.20 -10.96 -9.47
N GLN A 96 -24.28 -11.07 -8.71
CA GLN A 96 -25.59 -11.38 -9.27
C GLN A 96 -26.21 -10.08 -9.80
N LEU A 97 -26.43 -10.02 -11.11
CA LEU A 97 -27.11 -8.90 -11.74
C LEU A 97 -28.62 -9.00 -11.49
N SER A 98 -29.32 -7.87 -11.56
CA SER A 98 -30.79 -7.77 -11.41
C SER A 98 -31.55 -8.70 -12.36
N ASP A 99 -30.93 -9.05 -13.47
CA ASP A 99 -31.53 -9.81 -14.58
C ASP A 99 -31.44 -11.33 -14.35
N GLY A 100 -30.99 -11.76 -13.16
CA GLY A 100 -30.81 -13.16 -12.79
C GLY A 100 -29.53 -13.81 -13.33
N THR A 101 -28.78 -13.09 -14.16
CA THR A 101 -27.47 -13.54 -14.67
C THR A 101 -26.39 -13.36 -13.61
N HIS A 102 -25.39 -14.26 -13.63
CA HIS A 102 -24.28 -14.27 -12.68
C HIS A 102 -22.97 -13.89 -13.38
N GLU A 103 -22.36 -12.79 -12.96
CA GLU A 103 -21.01 -12.42 -13.38
C GLU A 103 -20.03 -12.92 -12.32
N VAL A 104 -19.13 -13.83 -12.72
CA VAL A 104 -18.12 -14.40 -11.82
C VAL A 104 -16.75 -13.99 -12.32
N ASN A 105 -16.12 -13.07 -11.60
CA ASN A 105 -14.78 -12.57 -11.91
C ASN A 105 -13.75 -13.24 -11.01
N PHE A 106 -12.81 -13.95 -11.64
CA PHE A 106 -11.74 -14.68 -10.98
C PHE A 106 -10.44 -13.87 -11.01
N ALA A 107 -10.01 -13.34 -9.87
CA ALA A 107 -8.71 -12.71 -9.72
C ALA A 107 -7.75 -13.69 -9.06
N LEU A 108 -6.68 -14.08 -9.77
CA LEU A 108 -5.60 -14.86 -9.19
C LEU A 108 -4.67 -13.92 -8.43
N ILE A 109 -4.64 -14.06 -7.11
CA ILE A 109 -3.77 -13.28 -6.23
C ILE A 109 -2.81 -14.25 -5.56
N ARG A 110 -1.66 -13.77 -5.12
CA ARG A 110 -0.79 -14.55 -4.24
C ARG A 110 -1.52 -14.87 -2.94
N GLY A 111 -1.51 -16.16 -2.55
CA GLY A 111 -2.10 -16.59 -1.28
C GLY A 111 -1.35 -16.07 -0.06
N PRO A 112 -1.85 -16.31 1.16
CA PRO A 112 -1.14 -15.94 2.39
C PRO A 112 0.23 -16.64 2.45
N GLY A 113 1.26 -15.92 2.89
CA GLY A 113 2.64 -16.38 2.97
C GLY A 113 3.65 -15.37 2.43
N ASN A 114 4.91 -15.79 2.41
CA ASN A 114 6.05 -14.97 2.01
C ASN A 114 6.26 -14.98 0.49
N HIS A 115 6.25 -13.79 -0.11
CA HIS A 115 6.42 -13.58 -1.55
C HIS A 115 7.62 -12.69 -1.83
N TYR A 116 8.48 -13.14 -2.73
CA TYR A 116 9.57 -12.34 -3.27
C TYR A 116 9.10 -11.70 -4.58
N LEU A 117 9.16 -10.37 -4.64
CA LEU A 117 8.80 -9.59 -5.82
C LEU A 117 9.98 -8.71 -6.23
N LYS A 118 10.27 -8.68 -7.53
CA LYS A 118 11.27 -7.75 -8.08
C LYS A 118 10.54 -6.55 -8.68
N PHE A 119 10.83 -5.35 -8.16
CA PHE A 119 10.24 -4.10 -8.61
C PHE A 119 11.32 -3.04 -8.79
N CYS A 120 11.41 -2.41 -9.97
CA CYS A 120 12.34 -1.30 -10.26
C CYS A 120 13.79 -1.50 -9.74
N ARG A 121 14.33 -2.72 -9.91
CA ARG A 121 15.67 -3.18 -9.44
C ARG A 121 15.82 -3.41 -7.93
N ALA A 122 14.77 -3.26 -7.14
CA ALA A 122 14.71 -3.68 -5.75
C ALA A 122 14.00 -5.05 -5.60
N PHE A 123 14.46 -5.83 -4.63
CA PHE A 123 13.75 -7.03 -4.17
C PHE A 123 12.89 -6.66 -2.97
N LEU A 124 11.62 -6.98 -3.04
CA LEU A 124 10.64 -6.78 -1.99
C LEU A 124 10.27 -8.15 -1.44
N LEU A 125 10.35 -8.28 -0.11
CA LEU A 125 9.76 -9.40 0.61
C LEU A 125 8.40 -8.94 1.13
N VAL A 126 7.34 -9.58 0.68
CA VAL A 126 5.97 -9.29 1.10
C VAL A 126 5.45 -10.49 1.89
N ASP A 127 5.10 -10.27 3.15
CA ASP A 127 4.44 -11.27 3.98
C ASP A 127 2.93 -10.97 3.98
N LEU A 128 2.13 -11.82 3.33
CA LEU A 128 0.67 -11.73 3.41
C LEU A 128 0.16 -12.58 4.57
N LEU A 129 -0.28 -11.91 5.62
CA LEU A 129 -0.99 -12.57 6.71
C LEU A 129 -2.40 -12.96 6.28
N LYS A 130 -2.86 -14.12 6.76
CA LYS A 130 -4.22 -14.61 6.54
C LYS A 130 -5.20 -13.86 7.44
N GLU A 131 -5.46 -12.60 7.15
CA GLU A 131 -6.55 -11.87 7.81
C GLU A 131 -7.89 -12.24 7.16
N THR A 132 -8.90 -12.46 8.00
CA THR A 132 -10.29 -12.62 7.56
C THR A 132 -10.77 -11.29 6.97
N LYS A 133 -10.81 -11.20 5.64
CA LYS A 133 -11.45 -10.10 4.91
C LYS A 133 -12.87 -9.89 5.42
N SER A 134 -13.10 -8.86 6.23
CA SER A 134 -14.44 -8.30 6.47
C SER A 134 -14.71 -7.21 5.43
N CYS A 135 -14.77 -7.60 4.16
CA CYS A 135 -15.05 -6.69 3.06
C CYS A 135 -16.57 -6.51 2.90
N SER A 136 -17.14 -5.42 3.42
CA SER A 136 -18.53 -5.01 3.12
C SER A 136 -18.70 -3.53 2.76
N MET A 137 -17.65 -2.81 2.34
CA MET A 137 -17.77 -1.34 2.13
C MET A 137 -17.44 -0.81 0.75
N LYS A 138 -17.50 -1.61 -0.34
CA LYS A 138 -17.10 -1.09 -1.66
C LYS A 138 -18.03 -1.45 -2.80
N THR A 139 -19.17 -0.77 -2.87
CA THR A 139 -19.95 -0.65 -4.13
C THR A 139 -20.74 0.67 -4.26
N GLU A 140 -20.35 1.75 -3.56
CA GLU A 140 -21.10 3.03 -3.63
C GLU A 140 -20.33 4.20 -4.23
N GLU A 141 -19.01 4.08 -4.41
CA GLU A 141 -18.21 5.14 -5.03
C GLU A 141 -18.65 5.35 -6.50
N GLY A 142 -19.14 6.55 -6.82
CA GLY A 142 -19.55 6.93 -8.18
C GLY A 142 -21.02 6.72 -8.53
N LYS A 143 -21.86 6.29 -7.58
CA LYS A 143 -23.33 6.24 -7.76
C LYS A 143 -23.99 7.55 -7.32
N ILE A 144 -25.06 7.94 -8.01
CA ILE A 144 -25.88 9.10 -7.67
C ILE A 144 -27.00 8.64 -6.73
N VAL A 145 -27.08 9.28 -5.57
CA VAL A 145 -28.23 9.15 -4.66
C VAL A 145 -29.20 10.29 -4.98
N ILE A 146 -30.43 9.94 -5.35
CA ILE A 146 -31.49 10.92 -5.60
C ILE A 146 -32.11 11.25 -4.25
N TYR A 147 -32.20 12.53 -3.87
CA TYR A 147 -32.91 12.94 -2.66
C TYR A 147 -34.30 13.45 -3.04
N THR A 148 -35.30 13.07 -2.26
CA THR A 148 -36.67 13.57 -2.43
C THR A 148 -37.24 14.01 -1.09
N SER A 149 -38.05 15.06 -1.12
CA SER A 149 -38.79 15.56 0.05
C SER A 149 -40.06 14.71 0.23
N SER A 150 -39.88 13.47 0.69
CA SER A 150 -40.97 12.52 0.92
C SER A 150 -41.68 12.83 2.24
N GLY A 151 -42.66 13.75 2.20
CA GLY A 151 -43.67 13.86 3.27
C GLY A 151 -43.31 14.74 4.47
N GLY A 152 -42.41 15.71 4.33
CA GLY A 152 -42.08 16.67 5.39
C GLY A 152 -41.00 17.66 4.99
N THR A 153 -40.28 18.22 5.98
CA THR A 153 -39.15 19.15 5.84
C THR A 153 -37.78 18.45 5.77
N GLU A 154 -37.75 17.11 5.69
CA GLU A 154 -36.51 16.32 5.72
C GLU A 154 -36.22 15.71 4.35
N TRP A 155 -34.99 15.89 3.87
CA TRP A 155 -34.49 15.27 2.65
C TRP A 155 -34.10 13.81 2.92
N ARG A 156 -34.75 12.87 2.24
CA ARG A 156 -34.44 11.44 2.35
C ARG A 156 -33.95 10.87 1.03
N PRO A 157 -33.01 9.90 1.05
CA PRO A 157 -32.56 9.23 -0.17
C PRO A 157 -33.73 8.41 -0.76
N PHE A 158 -33.95 8.57 -2.05
CA PHE A 158 -35.00 7.92 -2.83
C PHE A 158 -34.45 6.72 -3.59
N GLY A 159 -34.84 5.53 -3.14
CA GLY A 159 -34.50 4.28 -3.80
C GLY A 159 -33.01 3.92 -3.72
N GLN A 160 -32.57 3.02 -4.60
CA GLN A 160 -31.18 2.57 -4.66
C GLN A 160 -30.29 3.57 -5.41
N PRO A 161 -29.03 3.75 -5.00
CA PRO A 161 -28.07 4.60 -5.72
C PRO A 161 -27.91 4.16 -7.19
N ARG A 162 -28.06 5.11 -8.12
CA ARG A 162 -28.04 4.87 -9.57
C ARG A 162 -26.65 5.11 -10.15
N THR A 163 -26.27 4.41 -11.22
CA THR A 163 -25.02 4.70 -11.93
C THR A 163 -25.10 6.05 -12.66
N LYS A 164 -23.98 6.80 -12.71
CA LYS A 164 -23.90 8.05 -13.48
C LYS A 164 -24.08 7.74 -14.97
N ARG A 165 -24.98 8.45 -15.65
CA ARG A 165 -25.14 8.34 -17.10
C ARG A 165 -24.04 9.16 -17.79
N PRO A 166 -23.30 8.61 -18.78
CA PRO A 166 -22.29 9.38 -19.50
C PRO A 166 -22.96 10.53 -20.27
N LEU A 167 -22.41 11.74 -20.14
CA LEU A 167 -22.94 12.96 -20.79
C LEU A 167 -22.99 12.83 -22.32
N ASN A 168 -22.12 12.01 -22.91
CA ASN A 168 -22.13 11.72 -24.35
C ASN A 168 -23.38 10.96 -24.83
N SER A 169 -24.10 10.29 -23.92
CA SER A 169 -25.37 9.63 -24.28
C SER A 169 -26.55 10.60 -24.36
N VAL A 170 -26.37 11.84 -23.88
CA VAL A 170 -27.39 12.89 -23.98
C VAL A 170 -27.14 13.65 -25.28
N VAL A 171 -28.04 13.47 -26.24
CA VAL A 171 -27.98 14.16 -27.53
C VAL A 171 -28.64 15.53 -27.36
N LEU A 172 -27.84 16.59 -27.52
CA LEU A 172 -28.26 17.99 -27.55
C LEU A 172 -27.84 18.59 -28.89
N ASP A 173 -28.40 19.74 -29.24
CA ASP A 173 -27.95 20.47 -30.43
C ASP A 173 -26.48 20.89 -30.31
N GLN A 174 -25.82 21.00 -31.48
CA GLN A 174 -24.39 21.22 -31.59
C GLN A 174 -23.94 22.47 -30.82
N GLY A 175 -22.96 22.33 -29.93
CA GLY A 175 -22.38 23.44 -29.15
C GLY A 175 -23.08 23.73 -27.82
N ILE A 176 -24.31 23.27 -27.59
CA ILE A 176 -25.03 23.53 -26.34
C ILE A 176 -24.37 22.78 -25.17
N LYS A 177 -24.01 21.52 -25.39
CA LYS A 177 -23.39 20.67 -24.36
C LYS A 177 -22.06 21.24 -23.90
N GLU A 178 -21.21 21.65 -24.85
CA GLU A 178 -19.88 22.19 -24.58
C GLU A 178 -19.97 23.52 -23.84
N ASN A 179 -20.90 24.39 -24.24
CA ASN A 179 -21.12 25.69 -23.60
C ASN A 179 -21.63 25.53 -22.16
N LEU A 180 -22.61 24.66 -21.92
CA LEU A 180 -23.12 24.41 -20.56
C LEU A 180 -22.05 23.81 -19.64
N VAL A 181 -21.25 22.86 -20.14
CA VAL A 181 -20.15 22.28 -19.36
C VAL A 181 -19.09 23.32 -19.04
N ALA A 182 -18.75 24.21 -19.99
CA ALA A 182 -17.81 25.30 -19.75
C ALA A 182 -18.34 26.26 -18.69
N VAL A 183 -19.59 26.73 -18.82
CA VAL A 183 -20.22 27.64 -17.84
C VAL A 183 -20.26 27.03 -16.44
N ILE A 184 -20.66 25.77 -16.29
CA ILE A 184 -20.71 25.11 -14.98
C ILE A 184 -19.30 24.94 -14.39
N LYS A 185 -18.31 24.58 -15.21
CA LYS A 185 -16.91 24.50 -14.75
C LYS A 185 -16.40 25.85 -14.29
N ASP A 186 -16.68 26.91 -15.04
CA ASP A 186 -16.29 28.26 -14.67
C ASP A 186 -16.96 28.68 -13.36
N VAL A 187 -18.25 28.40 -13.18
CA VAL A 187 -18.98 28.70 -11.93
C VAL A 187 -18.42 27.93 -10.73
N ILE A 188 -18.12 26.65 -10.87
CA ILE A 188 -17.55 25.84 -9.77
C ILE A 188 -16.14 26.32 -9.43
N LEU A 189 -15.31 26.63 -10.45
CA LEU A 189 -13.98 27.17 -10.24
C LEU A 189 -14.01 28.60 -9.66
N LEU A 190 -15.08 29.36 -9.94
CA LEU A 190 -15.33 30.68 -9.36
C LEU A 190 -15.78 30.58 -7.90
N GLU A 191 -16.49 29.52 -7.49
CA GLU A 191 -16.91 29.32 -6.10
C GLU A 191 -15.69 29.15 -5.15
N ASP A 192 -14.62 28.51 -5.64
CA ASP A 192 -13.32 28.43 -4.94
C ASP A 192 -12.60 29.80 -4.87
N VAL A 193 -12.86 30.70 -5.83
CA VAL A 193 -12.27 32.05 -5.89
C VAL A 193 -13.10 33.07 -5.11
N ASP A 194 -14.41 32.93 -5.02
CA ASP A 194 -15.32 33.79 -4.26
C ASP A 194 -15.18 33.57 -2.75
N ALA A 195 -14.84 32.35 -2.31
CA ALA A 195 -14.37 32.11 -0.94
C ALA A 195 -13.08 32.87 -0.60
N ALA A 196 -12.27 33.22 -1.62
CA ALA A 196 -11.04 34.01 -1.50
C ALA A 196 -11.23 35.52 -1.80
N PHE A 197 -12.33 35.95 -2.42
CA PHE A 197 -12.56 37.33 -2.88
C PHE A 197 -13.99 37.82 -2.56
N VAL A 198 -14.30 37.99 -1.27
CA VAL A 198 -15.55 38.61 -0.76
C VAL A 198 -15.62 40.12 -1.05
N GLY A 199 -15.50 40.55 -2.31
CA GLY A 199 -15.34 41.98 -2.62
C GLY A 199 -15.76 42.50 -3.98
N ARG A 200 -16.55 41.77 -4.78
CA ARG A 200 -17.08 42.31 -6.06
C ARG A 200 -18.57 41.99 -6.26
N ASP A 201 -19.34 43.04 -6.55
CA ASP A 201 -20.81 43.18 -6.60
C ASP A 201 -21.60 42.31 -7.62
N LEU A 202 -21.27 41.04 -7.85
CA LEU A 202 -21.97 40.20 -8.84
C LEU A 202 -23.31 39.61 -8.36
N VAL A 203 -23.56 39.65 -7.05
CA VAL A 203 -24.78 39.16 -6.40
C VAL A 203 -26.05 39.85 -6.95
N SER A 204 -25.93 41.11 -7.40
CA SER A 204 -27.05 41.89 -7.93
C SER A 204 -27.60 41.42 -9.28
N VAL A 205 -26.78 40.75 -10.10
CA VAL A 205 -27.20 40.24 -11.42
C VAL A 205 -28.01 38.95 -11.29
N PHE A 206 -27.69 38.13 -10.29
CA PHE A 206 -28.32 36.82 -10.10
C PHE A 206 -29.72 36.94 -9.47
N TYR A 207 -29.91 37.85 -8.51
CA TYR A 207 -31.23 38.13 -7.91
C TYR A 207 -32.21 38.84 -8.86
N GLY A 208 -31.73 39.42 -9.98
CA GLY A 208 -32.57 40.07 -10.99
C GLY A 208 -33.34 39.11 -11.90
N LEU A 209 -32.99 37.82 -11.93
CA LEU A 209 -33.61 36.83 -12.83
C LEU A 209 -34.67 35.92 -12.17
N THR A 210 -34.82 35.93 -10.84
CA THR A 210 -35.70 34.98 -10.13
C THR A 210 -36.92 35.65 -9.47
N SER A 211 -37.49 36.67 -10.10
CA SER A 211 -38.77 37.25 -9.67
C SER A 211 -39.93 36.83 -10.59
N THR A 212 -40.10 35.54 -10.88
CA THR A 212 -41.42 35.03 -11.30
C THR A 212 -41.57 33.55 -10.96
N THR A 213 -42.32 33.30 -9.89
CA THR A 213 -43.21 32.16 -9.64
C THR A 213 -42.80 30.77 -10.16
N SER A 214 -42.55 29.88 -9.20
CA SER A 214 -42.55 28.41 -9.31
C SER A 214 -41.35 27.77 -10.01
N GLN A 215 -40.24 27.58 -9.29
CA GLN A 215 -39.20 26.63 -9.70
C GLN A 215 -38.88 25.65 -8.58
N LYS A 216 -39.13 24.37 -8.88
CA LYS A 216 -38.52 23.22 -8.21
C LYS A 216 -37.02 23.27 -8.51
N GLU A 217 -36.24 23.80 -7.58
CA GLU A 217 -34.79 23.76 -7.66
C GLU A 217 -34.28 22.44 -7.07
N ILE A 218 -33.68 21.61 -7.92
CA ILE A 218 -32.99 20.38 -7.52
C ILE A 218 -31.57 20.79 -7.13
N PHE A 219 -31.30 20.87 -5.83
CA PHE A 219 -29.94 21.00 -5.30
C PHE A 219 -29.30 19.62 -5.19
N MET A 220 -28.30 19.34 -6.03
CA MET A 220 -27.37 18.23 -5.82
C MET A 220 -26.24 18.73 -4.93
N THR A 221 -26.07 18.15 -3.75
CA THR A 221 -24.99 18.51 -2.82
C THR A 221 -23.62 18.13 -3.40
N ILE A 222 -22.75 19.11 -3.41
CA ILE A 222 -21.38 19.05 -3.92
C ILE A 222 -20.49 18.59 -2.76
N ASN A 223 -20.26 17.28 -2.61
CA ASN A 223 -19.32 16.76 -1.60
C ASN A 223 -18.31 15.74 -2.16
N HIS A 224 -18.19 15.62 -3.48
CA HIS A 224 -17.30 14.62 -4.10
C HIS A 224 -16.54 15.11 -5.35
N LEU A 225 -16.26 16.42 -5.44
CA LEU A 225 -15.60 17.01 -6.61
C LEU A 225 -14.10 16.69 -6.76
N GLU A 226 -13.41 16.17 -5.74
CA GLU A 226 -11.96 15.91 -5.81
C GLU A 226 -11.54 14.77 -6.76
N LYS A 227 -12.46 14.16 -7.51
CA LYS A 227 -12.14 12.98 -8.33
C LYS A 227 -12.87 12.89 -9.67
N LEU A 228 -12.97 14.02 -10.36
CA LEU A 228 -13.24 14.03 -11.79
C LEU A 228 -11.93 13.82 -12.55
N ASP A 229 -11.46 12.58 -12.60
CA ASP A 229 -10.50 12.16 -13.61
C ASP A 229 -11.22 12.20 -14.97
N TRP A 230 -10.91 13.23 -15.77
CA TRP A 230 -11.29 13.33 -17.19
C TRP A 230 -10.04 13.04 -18.06
N PRO A 231 -10.17 12.33 -19.20
CA PRO A 231 -9.06 12.01 -20.10
C PRO A 231 -8.32 13.22 -20.68
#